data_AF-A0A7S2F1D7-F1
#
_entry.id   AF-A0A7S2F1D7-F1
#
_cell.length_a   1.000
_cell.length_b   1.000
_cell.length_c   1.000
_cell.angle_alpha   90.00
_cell.angle_beta   90.00
_cell.angle_gamma   90.00
#
_symmetry.space_group_name_H-M   'P 1'
#
loop_
_entity.id
_entity.type
_entity.pdbx_description
1 polymer ?
#
loop_
_entity_poly.entity_id
_entity_poly.type
_entity_poly.pdbx_seq_one_letter_code
_entity_poly.pdbx_strand_id
1 'polypeptide(L)'
;GTAEGVPPNGPHAVNVGIPGPGRKPKLWRRYWRDAILPALYAFKPDVLFVSAGFDAHRRDELNCGYVGVTEPDYAWLTRELVKVANSCCQGRLVSVLEGGYRTQGYGVSAFARSVATHVAELACPTRATYDVAEAVVERRQEEEAQRRRRAEHYSQQLQMHIYGGKTIEGDTAAIASAAAAAAAAPVEEPPAKRRRGAVDYAELNRQLEAEKAGANQ
;
A
#
# COMPACT_ATOMS: atom_id res chain seq x y z
N GLY A 1 12.79 12.96 1.41
CA GLY A 1 12.75 13.91 0.27
C GLY A 1 11.54 14.77 0.45
N THR A 2 11.75 16.06 0.62
CA THR A 2 10.75 17.07 1.02
C THR A 2 9.64 17.22 -0.01
N ALA A 3 8.39 17.22 0.46
CA ALA A 3 7.20 17.50 -0.32
C ALA A 3 7.30 18.92 -0.92
N GLU A 4 7.19 19.01 -2.24
CA GLU A 4 7.06 20.30 -2.93
C GLU A 4 5.66 20.87 -2.71
N GLY A 5 5.59 22.13 -2.26
CA GLY A 5 4.66 23.12 -2.79
C GLY A 5 3.20 23.08 -2.34
N VAL A 6 2.88 22.85 -1.07
CA VAL A 6 1.56 23.24 -0.53
C VAL A 6 1.70 24.66 0.05
N PRO A 7 0.97 25.68 -0.47
CA PRO A 7 0.97 26.99 0.15
C PRO A 7 0.46 26.87 1.60
N PRO A 8 0.94 27.69 2.55
CA PRO A 8 0.67 27.52 3.97
C PRO A 8 -0.83 27.52 4.35
N ASN A 9 -1.72 27.96 3.44
CA ASN A 9 -3.17 27.98 3.58
C ASN A 9 -3.93 27.23 2.46
N GLY A 10 -3.26 26.34 1.72
CA GLY A 10 -3.89 25.51 0.68
C GLY A 10 -4.53 24.24 1.24
N PRO A 11 -5.39 23.55 0.48
CA PRO A 11 -5.94 22.26 0.90
C PRO A 11 -4.80 21.26 1.11
N HIS A 12 -4.74 20.68 2.31
CA HIS A 12 -3.81 19.61 2.64
C HIS A 12 -4.25 18.32 1.92
N ALA A 13 -3.62 18.02 0.78
CA ALA A 13 -3.92 16.82 -0.01
C ALA A 13 -2.77 15.81 0.08
N VAL A 14 -3.09 14.55 0.44
CA VAL A 14 -2.16 13.42 0.41
C VAL A 14 -2.66 12.40 -0.59
N ASN A 15 -2.10 12.42 -1.80
CA ASN A 15 -2.45 11.49 -2.87
C ASN A 15 -1.49 10.31 -2.87
N VAL A 16 -2.02 9.09 -2.70
CA VAL A 16 -1.23 7.87 -2.69
C VAL A 16 -1.71 6.91 -3.79
N GLY A 17 -0.93 6.80 -4.85
CA GLY A 17 -1.21 5.91 -5.98
C GLY A 17 -0.55 4.54 -5.84
N ILE A 18 -1.23 3.47 -6.25
CA ILE A 18 -0.64 2.13 -6.34
C ILE A 18 0.05 1.96 -7.72
N PRO A 19 1.37 1.74 -7.76
CA PRO A 19 2.11 1.68 -9.01
C PRO A 19 1.91 0.35 -9.74
N GLY A 20 1.83 0.44 -11.07
CA GLY A 20 1.83 -0.70 -12.00
C GLY A 20 0.60 -1.60 -11.92
N PRO A 21 0.42 -2.51 -12.89
CA PRO A 21 -0.71 -3.45 -12.90
C PRO A 21 -0.53 -4.58 -11.86
N GLY A 22 -1.61 -5.33 -11.60
CA GLY A 22 -1.60 -6.52 -10.75
C GLY A 22 -1.95 -6.27 -9.29
N ARG A 23 -2.47 -7.30 -8.62
CA ARG A 23 -3.08 -7.23 -7.27
C ARG A 23 -2.01 -7.04 -6.20
N LYS A 24 -2.06 -5.92 -5.48
CA LYS A 24 -1.11 -5.55 -4.42
C LYS A 24 -1.81 -5.20 -3.09
N PRO A 25 -2.59 -6.12 -2.48
CA PRO A 25 -3.28 -5.84 -1.21
C PRO A 25 -2.31 -5.52 -0.07
N LYS A 26 -1.12 -6.15 -0.05
CA LYS A 26 -0.07 -5.82 0.93
C LYS A 26 0.47 -4.41 0.75
N LEU A 27 0.70 -3.98 -0.49
CA LEU A 27 1.19 -2.62 -0.75
C LEU A 27 0.13 -1.57 -0.39
N TRP A 28 -1.15 -1.86 -0.69
CA TRP A 28 -2.27 -1.04 -0.26
C TRP A 28 -2.28 -0.86 1.27
N ARG A 29 -2.15 -1.97 2.02
CA ARG A 29 -2.09 -1.94 3.49
C ARG A 29 -0.90 -1.13 4.01
N ARG A 30 0.28 -1.31 3.40
CA ARG A 30 1.48 -0.52 3.72
C ARG A 30 1.27 0.97 3.50
N TYR A 31 0.66 1.37 2.39
CA TYR A 31 0.39 2.78 2.14
C TYR A 31 -0.56 3.41 3.15
N TRP A 32 -1.59 2.69 3.57
CA TRP A 32 -2.43 3.14 4.67
C TRP A 32 -1.65 3.27 5.98
N ARG A 33 -0.94 2.21 6.38
CA ARG A 33 -0.18 2.14 7.64
C ARG A 33 0.97 3.16 7.71
N ASP A 34 1.74 3.28 6.64
CA ASP A 34 3.03 3.97 6.63
C ASP A 34 2.95 5.42 6.14
N ALA A 35 1.89 5.80 5.41
CA ALA A 35 1.73 7.13 4.85
C ALA A 35 0.43 7.83 5.26
N ILE A 36 -0.73 7.19 5.04
CA ILE A 36 -2.03 7.87 5.17
C ILE A 36 -2.44 8.03 6.64
N LEU A 37 -2.45 6.94 7.42
CA LEU A 37 -2.87 6.98 8.83
C LEU A 37 -1.98 7.89 9.69
N PRO A 38 -0.63 7.89 9.56
CA PRO A 38 0.21 8.82 10.29
C PRO A 38 -0.04 10.29 9.92
N ALA A 39 -0.25 10.58 8.63
CA ALA A 39 -0.57 11.93 8.16
C ALA A 39 -1.93 12.41 8.69
N LEU A 40 -2.95 11.54 8.65
CA LEU A 40 -4.28 11.83 9.19
C LEU A 40 -4.23 12.07 10.70
N TYR A 41 -3.49 11.25 11.44
CA TYR A 41 -3.32 11.42 12.89
C TYR A 41 -2.58 12.73 13.22
N ALA A 42 -1.53 13.06 12.48
CA ALA A 42 -0.78 14.31 12.65
C ALA A 42 -1.63 15.56 12.35
N PHE A 43 -2.60 15.47 11.44
CA PHE A 43 -3.54 16.53 11.13
C PHE A 43 -4.49 16.87 12.30
N LYS A 44 -4.75 15.91 13.21
CA LYS A 44 -5.65 16.07 14.37
C LYS A 44 -7.06 16.59 13.99
N PRO A 45 -7.83 15.83 13.18
CA PRO A 45 -9.15 16.26 12.77
C PRO A 45 -10.14 16.35 13.96
N ASP A 46 -11.07 17.29 13.89
CA ASP A 46 -12.21 17.40 14.82
C ASP A 46 -13.38 16.48 14.46
N VAL A 47 -13.43 15.99 13.21
CA VAL A 47 -14.39 15.01 12.69
C VAL A 47 -13.78 14.31 11.48
N LEU A 48 -14.05 13.02 11.33
CA LEU A 48 -13.56 12.22 10.20
C LEU A 48 -14.72 11.88 9.25
N PHE A 49 -14.59 12.25 7.98
CA PHE A 49 -15.50 11.83 6.91
C PHE A 49 -14.81 10.78 6.04
N VAL A 50 -15.49 9.65 5.81
CA VAL A 50 -15.00 8.56 4.98
C VAL A 50 -15.90 8.41 3.77
N SER A 51 -15.35 8.65 2.58
CA SER A 51 -15.93 8.29 1.29
C SER A 51 -15.61 6.82 1.03
N ALA A 52 -16.53 5.92 1.39
CA ALA A 52 -16.31 4.49 1.52
C ALA A 52 -16.63 3.72 0.23
N GLY A 53 -15.61 3.55 -0.61
CA GLY A 53 -15.65 2.70 -1.80
C GLY A 53 -15.15 1.27 -1.54
N PHE A 54 -15.87 0.28 -2.09
CA PHE A 54 -15.54 -1.15 -1.98
C PHE A 54 -15.11 -1.79 -3.31
N ASP A 55 -14.81 -0.97 -4.30
CA ASP A 55 -14.37 -1.35 -5.64
C ASP A 55 -12.89 -1.80 -5.70
N ALA A 56 -12.09 -1.58 -4.65
CA ALA A 56 -10.73 -2.15 -4.53
C ALA A 56 -10.70 -3.67 -4.26
N HIS A 57 -11.86 -4.29 -4.03
CA HIS A 57 -11.99 -5.71 -3.71
C HIS A 57 -11.50 -6.61 -4.86
N ARG A 58 -10.86 -7.75 -4.54
CA ARG A 58 -10.27 -8.68 -5.53
C ARG A 58 -11.25 -9.31 -6.53
N ARG A 59 -12.55 -9.26 -6.22
CA ARG A 59 -13.65 -9.75 -7.05
C ARG A 59 -14.37 -8.64 -7.80
N ASP A 60 -14.00 -7.39 -7.58
CA ASP A 60 -14.49 -6.26 -8.36
C ASP A 60 -13.57 -6.06 -9.57
N GLU A 61 -14.18 -5.92 -10.74
CA GLU A 61 -13.49 -5.87 -12.04
C GLU A 61 -13.13 -4.44 -12.43
N LEU A 62 -13.79 -3.42 -11.86
CA LEU A 62 -13.54 -2.02 -12.22
C LEU A 62 -12.17 -1.52 -11.78
N ASN A 63 -11.57 -2.13 -10.74
CA ASN A 63 -10.20 -1.82 -10.36
C ASN A 63 -9.15 -2.43 -11.30
N CYS A 64 -9.55 -3.11 -12.38
CA CYS A 64 -8.67 -3.77 -13.36
C CYS A 64 -7.60 -4.69 -12.74
N GLY A 65 -7.85 -5.21 -11.54
CA GLY A 65 -6.92 -6.04 -10.78
C GLY A 65 -5.73 -5.29 -10.17
N TYR A 66 -5.76 -3.96 -10.01
CA TYR A 66 -4.63 -3.17 -9.50
C TYR A 66 -4.41 -3.30 -7.98
N VAL A 67 -5.48 -3.57 -7.22
CA VAL A 67 -5.42 -3.61 -5.75
C VAL A 67 -5.70 -5.01 -5.25
N GLY A 68 -6.96 -5.44 -5.31
CA GLY A 68 -7.36 -6.78 -4.92
C GLY A 68 -7.34 -7.04 -3.42
N VAL A 69 -7.87 -6.11 -2.62
CA VAL A 69 -8.11 -6.31 -1.19
C VAL A 69 -9.25 -7.30 -0.91
N THR A 70 -9.37 -7.72 0.34
CA THR A 70 -10.38 -8.65 0.84
C THR A 70 -11.16 -8.04 2.01
N GLU A 71 -12.23 -8.71 2.45
CA GLU A 71 -13.03 -8.22 3.59
C GLU A 71 -12.19 -7.98 4.87
N PRO A 72 -11.24 -8.84 5.26
CA PRO A 72 -10.34 -8.55 6.39
C PRO A 72 -9.49 -7.28 6.25
N ASP A 73 -9.20 -6.85 5.02
CA ASP A 73 -8.47 -5.61 4.77
C ASP A 73 -9.34 -4.38 5.00
N TYR A 74 -10.60 -4.42 4.57
CA TYR A 74 -11.59 -3.40 4.91
C TYR A 74 -11.86 -3.36 6.41
N ALA A 75 -11.97 -4.52 7.06
CA ALA A 75 -12.13 -4.61 8.51
C ALA A 75 -11.00 -3.88 9.24
N TRP A 76 -9.75 -4.21 8.87
CA TRP A 76 -8.58 -3.59 9.45
C TRP A 76 -8.56 -2.08 9.24
N LEU A 77 -8.77 -1.61 8.00
CA LEU A 77 -8.73 -0.16 7.73
C LEU A 77 -9.80 0.57 8.55
N THR A 78 -10.99 0.00 8.64
CA THR A 78 -12.09 0.60 9.41
C THR A 78 -11.72 0.72 10.88
N ARG A 79 -11.14 -0.33 11.47
CA ARG A 79 -10.65 -0.29 12.85
C ARG A 79 -9.59 0.79 13.06
N GLU A 80 -8.65 0.91 12.14
CA GLU A 80 -7.60 1.94 12.24
C GLU A 80 -8.18 3.35 12.13
N LEU A 81 -9.15 3.58 11.26
CA LEU A 81 -9.85 4.87 11.16
C LEU A 81 -10.66 5.19 12.44
N VAL A 82 -11.32 4.19 13.03
CA VAL A 82 -12.02 4.34 14.33
C VAL A 82 -11.01 4.67 15.44
N LYS A 83 -9.85 4.00 15.47
CA LYS A 83 -8.77 4.30 16.42
C LYS A 83 -8.29 5.75 16.29
N VAL A 84 -8.09 6.24 15.06
CA VAL A 84 -7.71 7.64 14.81
C VAL A 84 -8.82 8.59 15.26
N ALA A 85 -10.08 8.26 14.96
CA ALA A 85 -11.22 9.07 15.37
C ALA A 85 -11.35 9.15 16.90
N ASN A 86 -11.13 8.05 17.60
CA ASN A 86 -11.10 8.01 19.07
C ASN A 86 -9.99 8.91 19.63
N SER A 87 -8.80 8.91 19.01
CA SER A 87 -7.67 9.73 19.48
C SER A 87 -7.83 11.23 19.18
N CYS A 88 -8.40 11.61 18.04
CA CYS A 88 -8.40 13.00 17.58
C CYS A 88 -9.76 13.70 17.72
N CYS A 89 -10.86 13.02 17.43
CA CYS A 89 -12.19 13.62 17.33
C CYS A 89 -13.24 12.99 18.26
N GLN A 90 -12.82 12.40 19.38
CA GLN A 90 -13.74 11.80 20.37
C GLN A 90 -14.70 10.75 19.74
N GLY A 91 -14.20 10.01 18.75
CA GLY A 91 -14.97 8.98 18.04
C GLY A 91 -15.92 9.51 16.96
N ARG A 92 -15.88 10.80 16.61
CA ARG A 92 -16.72 11.38 15.56
C ARG A 92 -16.23 10.97 14.16
N LEU A 93 -16.84 9.91 13.63
CA LEU A 93 -16.61 9.39 12.29
C LEU A 93 -17.93 9.25 11.54
N VAL A 94 -18.01 9.82 10.34
CA VAL A 94 -19.13 9.67 9.41
C VAL A 94 -18.64 8.95 8.16
N SER A 95 -19.26 7.81 7.84
CA SER A 95 -18.96 7.04 6.63
C SER A 95 -20.11 7.16 5.63
N VAL A 96 -19.78 7.49 4.37
CA VAL A 96 -20.72 7.63 3.27
C VAL A 96 -20.34 6.61 2.20
N LEU A 97 -21.28 5.74 1.85
CA LEU A 97 -21.07 4.71 0.83
C LEU A 97 -20.90 5.35 -0.56
N GLU A 98 -19.90 4.88 -1.30
CA GLU A 98 -19.62 5.28 -2.68
C GLU A 98 -19.64 4.07 -3.63
N GLY A 99 -18.49 3.72 -4.19
CA GLY A 99 -18.33 2.63 -5.15
C GLY A 99 -18.38 1.24 -4.53
N GLY A 100 -18.43 0.25 -5.41
CA GLY A 100 -18.56 -1.17 -5.06
C GLY A 100 -19.58 -1.82 -5.96
N TYR A 101 -19.09 -2.48 -7.00
CA TYR A 101 -19.90 -2.80 -8.17
C TYR A 101 -20.04 -4.31 -8.35
N ARG A 102 -19.25 -5.10 -7.60
CA ARG A 102 -19.48 -6.54 -7.49
C ARG A 102 -20.68 -6.86 -6.58
N THR A 103 -21.87 -6.55 -7.06
CA THR A 103 -23.16 -6.79 -6.40
C THR A 103 -23.71 -8.19 -6.62
N GLN A 104 -23.18 -8.95 -7.59
CA GLN A 104 -23.59 -10.31 -7.90
C GLN A 104 -22.65 -11.39 -7.34
N GLY A 105 -23.22 -12.52 -6.91
CA GLY A 105 -22.50 -13.71 -6.45
C GLY A 105 -23.46 -14.76 -5.86
N TYR A 106 -23.02 -16.03 -5.80
CA TYR A 106 -23.80 -17.09 -5.14
C TYR A 106 -23.87 -16.83 -3.63
N GLY A 107 -25.09 -16.66 -3.10
CA GLY A 107 -25.34 -16.37 -1.69
C GLY A 107 -25.21 -14.89 -1.35
N VAL A 108 -23.98 -14.41 -1.14
CA VAL A 108 -23.70 -13.01 -0.77
C VAL A 108 -22.57 -12.46 -1.62
N SER A 109 -22.79 -11.28 -2.20
CA SER A 109 -21.81 -10.63 -3.07
C SER A 109 -20.58 -10.13 -2.31
N ALA A 110 -19.47 -9.93 -3.02
CA ALA A 110 -18.26 -9.37 -2.42
C ALA A 110 -18.49 -7.96 -1.88
N PHE A 111 -19.28 -7.15 -2.60
CA PHE A 111 -19.72 -5.85 -2.14
C PHE A 111 -20.45 -5.95 -0.81
N ALA A 112 -21.51 -6.76 -0.74
CA ALA A 112 -22.31 -6.89 0.47
C ALA A 112 -21.50 -7.39 1.68
N ARG A 113 -20.59 -8.36 1.48
CA ARG A 113 -19.70 -8.81 2.56
C ARG A 113 -18.74 -7.70 3.03
N SER A 114 -18.19 -6.91 2.11
CA SER A 114 -17.28 -5.82 2.44
C SER A 114 -17.99 -4.69 3.20
N VAL A 115 -19.19 -4.30 2.77
CA VAL A 115 -20.04 -3.33 3.48
C VAL A 115 -20.40 -3.86 4.88
N ALA A 116 -20.86 -5.11 4.97
CA ALA A 116 -21.23 -5.72 6.25
C ALA A 116 -20.05 -5.73 7.23
N THR A 117 -18.84 -6.08 6.76
CA THR A 117 -17.63 -6.02 7.58
C THR A 117 -17.30 -4.59 8.00
N HIS A 118 -17.35 -3.60 7.10
CA HIS A 118 -17.11 -2.19 7.45
C HIS A 118 -18.10 -1.69 8.52
N VAL A 119 -19.39 -1.94 8.33
CA VAL A 119 -20.44 -1.53 9.29
C VAL A 119 -20.27 -2.23 10.64
N ALA A 120 -19.90 -3.51 10.64
CA ALA A 120 -19.65 -4.25 11.88
C ALA A 120 -18.49 -3.64 12.69
N GLU A 121 -17.40 -3.23 12.03
CA GLU A 121 -16.29 -2.56 12.72
C GLU A 121 -16.65 -1.15 13.19
N LEU A 122 -17.48 -0.41 12.45
CA LEU A 122 -18.01 0.89 12.88
C LEU A 122 -18.94 0.78 14.10
N ALA A 123 -19.76 -0.27 14.14
CA ALA A 123 -20.70 -0.52 15.23
C ALA A 123 -20.02 -1.14 16.47
N CYS A 124 -18.78 -1.60 16.35
CA CYS A 124 -18.02 -2.17 17.46
C CYS A 124 -17.76 -1.09 18.53
N PRO A 125 -18.15 -1.28 19.80
CA PRO A 125 -17.99 -0.29 20.85
C PRO A 125 -16.55 -0.26 21.41
N THR A 126 -15.56 -0.16 20.53
CA THR A 126 -14.15 -0.08 20.91
C THR A 126 -13.75 1.36 21.21
N ARG A 127 -13.01 1.55 22.30
CA ARG A 127 -12.35 2.82 22.66
C ARG A 127 -10.85 2.79 22.42
N ALA A 128 -10.37 1.81 21.65
CA ALA A 128 -8.96 1.74 21.29
C ALA A 128 -8.54 3.03 20.57
N THR A 129 -7.37 3.53 20.94
CA THR A 129 -6.75 4.73 20.36
C THR A 129 -5.69 4.35 19.35
N TYR A 130 -5.44 5.21 18.38
CA TYR A 130 -4.37 5.03 17.42
C TYR A 130 -3.00 5.25 18.07
N ASP A 131 -2.08 4.30 17.87
CA ASP A 131 -0.70 4.38 18.32
C ASP A 131 0.26 4.16 17.13
N VAL A 132 1.15 5.13 16.94
CA VAL A 132 2.18 5.08 15.90
C VAL A 132 3.17 3.93 16.17
N ALA A 133 3.41 3.56 17.42
CA ALA A 133 4.30 2.46 17.77
C ALA A 133 3.73 1.10 17.30
N GLU A 134 2.41 0.91 17.34
CA GLU A 134 1.76 -0.31 16.84
C GLU A 134 2.06 -0.52 15.35
N ALA A 135 1.99 0.55 14.54
CA ALA A 135 2.34 0.53 13.12
C ALA A 135 3.81 0.15 12.86
N VAL A 136 4.74 0.60 13.71
CA VAL A 136 6.17 0.23 13.63
C VAL A 136 6.38 -1.24 13.95
N VAL A 137 5.67 -1.76 14.97
CA VAL A 137 5.72 -3.18 15.32
C VAL A 137 5.15 -4.03 14.19
N GLU A 138 4.00 -3.67 13.62
CA GLU A 138 3.40 -4.37 12.48
C GLU A 138 4.38 -4.41 11.28
N ARG A 139 5.09 -3.30 11.01
CA ARG A 139 6.12 -3.26 9.96
C ARG A 139 7.24 -4.28 10.19
N ARG A 140 7.79 -4.32 11.42
CA ARG A 140 8.87 -5.26 11.77
C ARG A 140 8.41 -6.72 11.63
N GLN A 141 7.22 -7.03 12.14
CA GLN A 141 6.64 -8.37 12.02
C GLN A 141 6.42 -8.77 10.55
N GLU A 142 5.99 -7.82 9.70
CA GLU A 142 5.84 -8.06 8.28
C GLU A 142 7.20 -8.35 7.59
N GLU A 143 8.23 -7.57 7.91
CA GLU A 143 9.60 -7.76 7.40
C GLU A 143 10.19 -9.10 7.82
N GLU A 144 10.05 -9.48 9.09
CA GLU A 144 10.48 -10.77 9.63
C GLU A 144 9.74 -11.93 8.95
N ALA A 145 8.42 -11.81 8.77
CA ALA A 145 7.64 -12.82 8.07
C ALA A 145 8.06 -12.95 6.59
N GLN A 146 8.49 -11.85 5.95
CA GLN A 146 9.02 -11.88 4.59
C GLN A 146 10.39 -12.54 4.52
N ARG A 147 11.29 -12.22 5.47
CA ARG A 147 12.59 -12.88 5.60
C ARG A 147 12.41 -14.38 5.79
N ARG A 148 11.50 -14.79 6.69
CA ARG A 148 11.20 -16.21 6.93
C ARG A 148 10.71 -16.92 5.67
N ARG A 149 9.74 -16.35 4.95
CA ARG A 149 9.22 -16.93 3.69
C ARG A 149 10.29 -17.02 2.60
N ARG A 150 11.18 -16.03 2.49
CA ARG A 150 12.29 -16.07 1.54
C ARG A 150 13.28 -17.17 1.88
N ALA A 151 13.63 -17.32 3.16
CA ALA A 151 14.50 -18.39 3.65
C ALA A 151 13.87 -19.77 3.40
N GLU A 152 12.58 -19.94 3.67
CA GLU A 152 11.82 -21.18 3.39
C GLU A 152 11.78 -21.51 1.88
N HIS A 153 11.54 -20.52 1.03
CA HIS A 153 11.53 -20.72 -0.42
C HIS A 153 12.91 -21.09 -0.95
N TYR A 154 13.95 -20.43 -0.45
CA TYR A 154 15.34 -20.72 -0.82
C TYR A 154 15.76 -22.12 -0.35
N SER A 155 15.41 -22.52 0.87
CA SER A 155 15.70 -23.88 1.37
C SER A 155 14.98 -24.94 0.54
N GLN A 156 13.73 -24.71 0.14
CA GLN A 156 13.01 -25.59 -0.79
C GLN A 156 13.72 -25.67 -2.16
N GLN A 157 14.20 -24.55 -2.71
CA GLN A 157 14.92 -24.55 -3.98
C GLN A 157 16.25 -25.32 -3.92
N LEU A 158 17.01 -25.17 -2.82
CA LEU A 158 18.22 -25.95 -2.58
C LEU A 158 17.92 -27.44 -2.46
N GLN A 159 16.89 -27.80 -1.68
CA GLN A 159 16.47 -29.19 -1.52
C GLN A 159 16.12 -29.81 -2.88
N MET A 160 15.36 -29.11 -3.72
CA MET A 160 15.06 -29.57 -5.08
C MET A 160 16.31 -29.74 -5.96
N HIS A 161 17.30 -28.85 -5.85
CA HIS A 161 18.57 -28.98 -6.58
C HIS A 161 19.39 -30.19 -6.12
N ILE A 162 19.43 -30.46 -4.81
CA ILE A 162 20.15 -31.60 -4.21
C ILE A 162 19.51 -32.93 -4.64
N TYR A 163 18.18 -33.03 -4.61
CA TYR A 163 17.45 -34.24 -5.03
C TYR A 163 17.49 -34.48 -6.55
N GLY A 164 17.76 -33.45 -7.36
CA GLY A 164 17.84 -33.50 -8.82
C GLY A 164 19.15 -34.03 -9.43
N GLY A 165 20.10 -34.51 -8.62
CA GLY A 165 21.25 -35.29 -9.13
C GLY A 165 22.47 -34.50 -9.61
N LYS A 166 22.73 -33.30 -9.08
CA LYS A 166 24.07 -32.69 -9.15
C LYS A 166 24.68 -32.67 -7.75
N THR A 167 25.35 -33.76 -7.38
CA THR A 167 26.39 -33.70 -6.35
C THR A 167 27.47 -32.74 -6.87
N ILE A 168 27.44 -31.50 -6.40
CA ILE A 168 28.63 -30.68 -6.43
C ILE A 168 29.48 -31.20 -5.26
N GLU A 169 30.44 -32.08 -5.55
CA GLU A 169 31.57 -32.30 -4.65
C GLU A 169 32.29 -30.95 -4.51
N GLY A 170 31.89 -30.17 -3.51
CA GLY A 170 32.35 -28.81 -3.32
C GLY A 170 31.39 -27.99 -2.46
N ASP A 171 31.60 -28.06 -1.15
CA ASP A 171 31.07 -27.18 -0.10
C ASP A 171 29.55 -27.00 0.00
N THR A 172 28.88 -28.00 0.56
CA THR A 172 27.55 -27.82 1.20
C THR A 172 27.54 -26.68 2.21
N ALA A 173 28.67 -26.38 2.86
CA ALA A 173 28.86 -25.25 3.76
C ALA A 173 28.88 -23.87 3.05
N ALA A 174 29.49 -23.77 1.86
CA ALA A 174 29.50 -22.52 1.08
C ALA A 174 28.12 -22.23 0.49
N ILE A 175 27.40 -23.27 0.07
CA ILE A 175 26.01 -23.15 -0.40
C ILE A 175 25.09 -22.73 0.75
N ALA A 176 25.21 -23.33 1.93
CA ALA A 176 24.45 -22.93 3.13
C ALA A 176 24.83 -21.53 3.65
N SER A 177 26.09 -21.12 3.50
CA SER A 177 26.56 -19.77 3.83
C SER A 177 26.02 -18.72 2.86
N ALA A 178 26.06 -18.99 1.55
CA ALA A 178 25.46 -18.14 0.53
C ALA A 178 23.93 -18.04 0.68
N ALA A 179 23.28 -19.13 1.11
CA ALA A 179 21.87 -19.18 1.50
C ALA A 179 21.53 -18.21 2.63
N ALA A 180 22.30 -18.29 3.71
CA ALA A 180 22.13 -17.46 4.89
C ALA A 180 22.42 -15.98 4.56
N ALA A 181 23.44 -15.71 3.75
CA ALA A 181 23.77 -14.36 3.28
C ALA A 181 22.68 -13.78 2.35
N ALA A 182 22.10 -14.58 1.44
CA ALA A 182 21.00 -14.15 0.58
C ALA A 182 19.68 -13.94 1.35
N ALA A 183 19.43 -14.75 2.39
CA ALA A 183 18.30 -14.56 3.31
C ALA A 183 18.49 -13.33 4.23
N ALA A 184 19.74 -12.95 4.50
CA ALA A 184 20.12 -11.76 5.27
C ALA A 184 20.26 -10.48 4.43
N ALA A 185 20.25 -10.57 3.09
CA ALA A 185 20.40 -9.42 2.20
C ALA A 185 19.23 -8.44 2.37
N PRO A 186 19.49 -7.11 2.38
CA PRO A 186 18.45 -6.11 2.49
C PRO A 186 17.45 -6.22 1.33
N VAL A 187 16.20 -5.84 1.60
CA VAL A 187 15.17 -5.77 0.56
C VAL A 187 15.63 -4.72 -0.47
N GLU A 188 15.99 -5.16 -1.68
CA GLU A 188 16.11 -4.23 -2.81
C GLU A 188 14.75 -3.55 -2.99
N GLU A 189 14.69 -2.28 -2.62
CA GLU A 189 13.63 -1.41 -3.09
C GLU A 189 13.69 -1.41 -4.61
N PRO A 190 12.54 -1.46 -5.32
CA PRO A 190 12.54 -1.32 -6.77
C PRO A 190 13.35 -0.06 -7.11
N PRO A 191 14.25 -0.11 -8.12
CA PRO A 191 15.12 1.01 -8.42
C PRO A 191 14.26 2.26 -8.53
N ALA A 192 14.50 3.23 -7.65
CA ALA A 192 13.81 4.50 -7.71
C ALA A 192 13.93 4.98 -9.16
N LYS A 193 12.80 5.15 -9.84
CA LYS A 193 12.80 5.67 -11.21
C LYS A 193 13.72 6.88 -11.21
N ARG A 194 14.76 6.88 -12.05
CA ARG A 194 15.61 8.06 -12.27
C ARG A 194 14.68 9.26 -12.30
N ARG A 195 14.87 10.20 -11.38
CA ARG A 195 14.16 11.49 -11.44
C ARG A 195 14.36 11.99 -12.85
N ARG A 196 13.28 12.05 -13.64
CA ARG A 196 13.31 12.89 -14.85
C ARG A 196 13.62 14.28 -14.32
N GLY A 197 14.71 14.88 -14.81
CA GLY A 197 15.07 16.25 -14.41
C GLY A 197 13.84 17.15 -14.57
N ALA A 198 13.72 18.14 -13.70
CA ALA A 198 12.67 19.14 -13.84
C ALA A 198 12.77 19.73 -15.25
N VAL A 199 11.74 19.51 -16.07
CA VAL A 199 11.64 20.14 -17.38
C VAL A 199 11.10 21.54 -17.11
N ASP A 200 11.90 22.57 -17.39
CA ASP A 200 11.41 23.95 -17.39
C ASP A 200 10.50 24.13 -18.61
N TYR A 201 9.20 23.99 -18.38
CA TYR A 201 8.18 24.12 -19.41
C TYR A 201 8.14 25.53 -20.02
N ALA A 202 8.59 26.57 -19.31
CA ALA A 202 8.63 27.93 -19.84
C ALA A 202 9.80 28.12 -20.83
N GLU A 203 10.93 27.45 -20.60
CA GLU A 203 12.04 27.42 -21.56
C GLU A 203 11.72 26.55 -22.78
N LEU A 204 11.13 25.36 -22.55
CA LEU A 204 10.69 24.49 -23.63
C LEU A 204 9.64 25.15 -24.54
N ASN A 205 8.68 25.90 -23.97
CA ASN A 205 7.72 26.64 -24.79
C ASN A 205 8.38 27.76 -25.60
N ARG A 206 9.37 28.47 -25.03
CA ARG A 206 10.12 29.49 -25.78
C ARG A 206 10.89 28.89 -26.96
N GLN A 207 11.47 27.71 -26.78
CA GLN A 207 12.14 26.98 -27.87
C GLN A 207 11.17 26.54 -28.96
N LEU A 208 10.01 25.98 -28.59
CA LEU A 208 8.98 25.55 -29.55
C LEU A 208 8.40 26.73 -30.35
N GLU A 209 8.20 27.88 -29.71
CA GLU A 209 7.73 29.09 -30.41
C GLU A 209 8.80 29.69 -31.33
N ALA A 210 10.08 29.61 -30.94
CA ALA A 210 11.20 30.01 -31.81
C ALA A 210 11.34 29.08 -33.03
N GLU A 211 11.18 27.77 -32.87
CA GLU A 211 11.19 26.80 -33.97
C GLU A 211 10.01 27.00 -34.93
N LYS A 212 8.80 27.27 -34.42
CA LYS A 212 7.64 27.60 -35.26
C LYS A 212 7.83 28.91 -36.03
N ALA A 213 8.49 29.90 -35.43
CA ALA A 213 8.79 31.17 -36.10
C ALA A 213 9.87 31.01 -37.19
N GLY A 214 10.82 30.09 -37.01
CA GLY A 214 11.84 29.76 -38.01
C GLY A 214 11.34 28.86 -39.14
N ALA A 215 10.31 28.05 -38.92
CA ALA A 215 9.71 27.18 -39.94
C ALA A 215 8.77 27.92 -40.93
N ASN A 216 8.57 29.23 -40.74
CA ASN A 216 7.68 30.07 -41.56
C ASN A 216 8.45 31.17 -42.33
N GLN A 217 9.74 30.96 -42.59
CA GLN A 217 10.58 31.73 -43.52
C GLN A 217 11.01 30.86 -44.70
#